data_AF-A0A401RL37-F1
#
_entry.id   AF-A0A401RL37-F1
#
_cell.length_a   1.000
_cell.length_b   1.000
_cell.length_c   1.000
_cell.angle_alpha   90.00
_cell.angle_beta   90.00
_cell.angle_gamma   90.00
#
_symmetry.space_group_name_H-M   'P 1'
#
loop_
_entity.id
_entity.type
_entity.pdbx_description
1 polymer ?
#
loop_
_entity_poly.entity_id
_entity_poly.type
_entity_poly.pdbx_seq_one_letter_code
_entity_poly.pdbx_strand_id
1 'polypeptide(L)'
;MQEEVFGPILPIININSMEEAIAFINRHQKPLAIYVYTTNIKVVNEMLEKTSSGGFCSNDNIVQMTLNTLPFGGIGYSGIGAYHGKFSFDTFSHKRACLLKNVGMEKVNATRYPPYNEQKLTWLLWATDIKKRDCSCQLL
;
A
#
# COMPACT_ATOMS: atom_id res chain seq x y z
N MET A 1 1.48 6.12 28.56
CA MET A 1 2.48 5.93 27.49
C MET A 1 2.32 7.07 26.50
N GLN A 2 3.01 8.19 26.71
CA GLN A 2 2.87 9.39 25.86
C GLN A 2 3.97 9.47 24.81
N GLU A 3 5.12 8.88 25.11
CA GLU A 3 6.32 8.92 24.28
C GLU A 3 6.86 7.51 24.09
N GLU A 4 7.75 7.37 23.11
CA GLU A 4 8.46 6.14 22.82
C GLU A 4 9.51 5.84 23.90
N VAL A 5 9.52 4.61 24.40
CA VAL A 5 10.33 4.24 25.58
C VAL A 5 11.82 4.18 25.25
N PHE A 6 12.20 3.62 24.09
CA PHE A 6 13.60 3.46 23.64
C PHE A 6 14.59 2.93 24.70
N GLY A 7 14.11 2.09 25.62
CA GLY A 7 14.87 1.60 26.77
C GLY A 7 14.34 0.28 27.31
N PRO A 8 14.98 -0.29 28.35
CA PRO A 8 14.72 -1.64 28.85
C PRO A 8 13.47 -1.71 29.76
N ILE A 9 12.38 -1.03 29.36
CA ILE A 9 11.12 -1.00 30.09
C ILE A 9 10.03 -1.48 29.14
N LEU A 10 9.24 -2.47 29.57
CA LEU A 10 8.12 -3.03 28.80
C LEU A 10 6.80 -2.83 29.56
N PRO A 11 6.05 -1.76 29.29
CA PRO A 11 4.74 -1.55 29.90
C PRO A 11 3.73 -2.58 29.42
N ILE A 12 2.96 -3.16 30.34
CA ILE A 12 1.87 -4.09 30.04
C ILE A 12 0.55 -3.37 30.28
N ILE A 13 -0.29 -3.28 29.25
CA ILE A 13 -1.62 -2.68 29.32
C ILE A 13 -2.64 -3.80 29.07
N ASN A 14 -3.49 -4.06 30.06
CA ASN A 14 -4.58 -5.01 29.91
C ASN A 14 -5.73 -4.37 29.14
N ILE A 15 -6.28 -5.13 28.19
CA ILE A 15 -7.37 -4.72 27.32
C ILE A 15 -8.43 -5.83 27.35
N ASN A 16 -9.71 -5.47 27.35
CA ASN A 16 -10.79 -6.43 27.57
C ASN A 16 -11.26 -7.13 26.29
N SER A 17 -11.00 -6.55 25.12
CA SER A 17 -11.40 -7.12 23.83
C SER A 17 -10.46 -6.75 22.68
N MET A 18 -10.64 -7.44 21.54
CA MET A 18 -9.92 -7.17 20.30
C MET A 18 -10.24 -5.79 19.75
N GLU A 19 -11.51 -5.40 19.80
CA GLU A 19 -12.00 -4.11 19.33
C GLU A 19 -11.41 -2.96 20.17
N GLU A 20 -11.30 -3.15 21.48
CA GLU A 20 -10.65 -2.17 22.36
C GLU A 20 -9.16 -2.04 22.04
N ALA A 21 -8.49 -3.15 21.70
CA ALA A 21 -7.08 -3.14 21.30
C ALA A 21 -6.86 -2.40 19.97
N ILE A 22 -7.68 -2.68 18.97
CA ILE A 22 -7.66 -1.99 17.68
C ILE A 22 -7.95 -0.50 17.87
N ALA A 23 -8.96 -0.15 18.66
CA ALA A 23 -9.29 1.23 18.97
C ALA A 23 -8.14 1.92 19.73
N PHE A 24 -7.47 1.22 20.64
CA PHE A 24 -6.30 1.73 21.35
C PHE A 24 -5.16 2.05 20.39
N ILE A 25 -4.81 1.13 19.48
CA ILE A 25 -3.76 1.33 18.48
C ILE A 25 -4.12 2.51 17.56
N ASN A 26 -5.34 2.52 17.01
CA ASN A 26 -5.78 3.53 16.03
C ASN A 26 -5.94 4.94 16.61
N ARG A 27 -6.05 5.10 17.93
CA ARG A 27 -6.05 6.42 18.59
C ARG A 27 -4.66 7.07 18.64
N HIS A 28 -3.60 6.30 18.43
CA HIS A 28 -2.22 6.78 18.43
C HIS A 28 -1.70 6.98 17.00
N GLN A 29 -0.53 7.60 16.90
CA GLN A 29 0.16 7.71 15.62
C GLN A 29 0.54 6.34 15.08
N LYS A 30 0.49 6.18 13.75
CA LYS A 30 0.76 4.91 13.08
C LYS A 30 2.18 4.43 13.38
N PRO A 31 2.35 3.27 14.03
CA PRO A 31 3.65 2.78 14.45
C PRO A 31 4.44 2.20 13.27
N LEU A 32 5.76 2.07 13.45
CA LEU A 32 6.61 1.41 12.45
C LEU A 32 6.30 -0.09 12.34
N ALA A 33 6.00 -0.76 13.45
CA ALA A 33 5.70 -2.19 13.46
C ALA A 33 4.53 -2.50 14.40
N ILE A 34 3.71 -3.46 14.01
CA ILE A 34 2.71 -4.12 14.86
C ILE A 34 3.07 -5.60 14.96
N TYR A 35 3.02 -6.13 16.18
CA TYR A 35 3.27 -7.54 16.49
C TYR A 35 2.02 -8.15 17.13
N VAL A 36 1.55 -9.28 16.59
CA VAL A 36 0.36 -9.98 17.09
C VAL A 36 0.73 -11.42 17.42
N TYR A 37 0.51 -11.85 18.66
CA TYR A 37 0.76 -13.22 19.09
C TYR A 37 -0.57 -13.93 19.32
N THR A 38 -0.89 -14.89 18.46
CA THR A 38 -2.13 -15.70 18.54
C THR A 38 -2.06 -16.90 17.60
N THR A 39 -2.77 -17.97 17.94
CA THR A 39 -3.02 -19.11 17.04
C THR A 39 -4.30 -18.95 16.22
N ASN A 40 -5.14 -17.95 16.52
CA ASN A 40 -6.38 -17.70 15.80
C ASN A 40 -6.16 -16.79 14.59
N ILE A 41 -6.22 -17.36 13.39
CA ILE A 41 -6.02 -16.61 12.13
C ILE A 41 -7.04 -15.48 11.93
N LYS A 42 -8.26 -15.61 12.47
CA LYS A 42 -9.28 -14.55 12.35
C LYS A 42 -8.83 -13.28 13.07
N VAL A 43 -8.18 -13.44 14.23
CA VAL A 43 -7.62 -12.32 15.00
C VAL A 43 -6.48 -11.65 14.23
N VAL A 44 -5.59 -12.44 13.61
CA VAL A 44 -4.49 -11.90 12.80
C VAL A 44 -5.04 -11.07 11.64
N ASN A 45 -6.00 -11.62 10.88
CA ASN A 45 -6.59 -10.94 9.74
C ASN A 45 -7.33 -9.67 10.16
N GLU A 46 -8.11 -9.73 11.24
CA GLU A 46 -8.84 -8.58 11.74
C GLU A 46 -7.91 -7.45 12.20
N MET A 47 -6.82 -7.77 12.91
CA MET A 47 -5.80 -6.80 13.29
C MET A 47 -5.10 -6.21 12.06
N LEU A 48 -4.76 -7.04 11.07
CA LEU A 48 -4.10 -6.61 9.84
C LEU A 48 -4.99 -5.67 9.01
N GLU A 49 -6.28 -5.98 8.89
CA GLU A 49 -7.25 -5.20 8.08
C GLU A 49 -7.67 -3.90 8.77
N LYS A 50 -7.75 -3.89 10.11
CA LYS A 50 -8.30 -2.76 10.88
C LYS A 50 -7.25 -1.84 11.50
N THR A 51 -5.96 -2.10 11.29
CA THR A 51 -4.86 -1.24 11.76
C THR A 51 -3.92 -0.83 10.62
N SER A 52 -3.06 0.16 10.85
CA SER A 52 -2.12 0.66 9.85
C SER A 52 -0.76 0.90 10.48
N SER A 53 0.27 0.25 9.92
CA SER A 53 1.67 0.33 10.37
C SER A 53 2.63 0.21 9.19
N GLY A 54 3.91 0.49 9.42
CA GLY A 54 4.96 0.29 8.41
C GLY A 54 5.19 -1.20 8.07
N GLY A 55 5.20 -2.05 9.10
CA GLY A 55 5.28 -3.50 8.99
C GLY A 55 4.35 -4.19 9.98
N PHE A 56 4.04 -5.46 9.68
CA PHE A 56 3.21 -6.31 10.51
C PHE A 56 3.85 -7.70 10.59
N CYS A 57 3.93 -8.26 11.79
CA CYS A 57 4.42 -9.62 11.98
C CYS A 57 3.57 -10.35 13.02
N SER A 58 3.23 -11.61 12.73
CA SER A 58 2.45 -12.45 13.62
C SER A 58 3.34 -13.54 14.20
N ASN A 59 3.21 -13.80 15.50
CA ASN A 59 3.91 -14.83 16.26
C ASN A 59 5.44 -14.72 16.29
N ASP A 60 5.98 -13.55 15.92
CA ASP A 60 7.40 -13.24 16.02
C ASP A 60 7.58 -11.71 16.06
N ASN A 61 8.79 -11.25 16.37
CA ASN A 61 9.17 -9.85 16.38
C ASN A 61 10.49 -9.63 15.63
N ILE A 62 10.65 -8.45 15.04
CA ILE A 62 11.86 -7.98 14.31
C ILE A 62 12.19 -8.76 13.01
N VAL A 63 11.88 -10.05 12.93
CA VAL A 63 12.30 -10.93 11.82
C VAL A 63 11.90 -10.43 10.43
N GLN A 64 10.79 -9.69 10.29
CA GLN A 64 10.39 -9.11 9.01
C GLN A 64 11.44 -8.16 8.41
N MET A 65 12.28 -7.54 9.26
CA MET A 65 13.37 -6.65 8.85
C MET A 65 14.53 -7.42 8.19
N THR A 66 14.64 -8.73 8.41
CA THR A 66 15.73 -9.56 7.84
C THR A 66 15.43 -10.02 6.41
N LEU A 67 14.18 -9.88 5.95
CA LEU A 67 13.74 -10.37 4.65
C LEU A 67 13.96 -9.30 3.57
N ASN A 68 14.97 -9.51 2.73
CA ASN A 68 15.30 -8.63 1.58
C ASN A 68 14.16 -8.49 0.54
N THR A 69 13.17 -9.38 0.60
CA THR A 69 11.99 -9.38 -0.29
C THR A 69 10.84 -8.53 0.25
N LEU A 70 10.91 -8.06 1.50
CA LEU A 70 9.92 -7.17 2.09
C LEU A 70 10.43 -5.73 2.10
N PRO A 71 9.59 -4.75 1.74
CA PRO A 71 9.92 -3.35 1.92
C PRO A 71 9.96 -3.03 3.42
N PHE A 72 11.00 -2.32 3.85
CA PHE A 72 11.08 -1.79 5.21
C PHE A 72 10.94 -0.27 5.16
N GLY A 73 9.93 0.26 5.84
CA GLY A 73 9.57 1.67 5.81
C GLY A 73 8.39 1.97 6.73
N GLY A 74 8.22 3.25 7.07
CA GLY A 74 7.13 3.72 7.92
C GLY A 74 5.95 4.27 7.12
N ILE A 75 4.89 4.64 7.84
CA ILE A 75 3.74 5.35 7.30
C ILE A 75 3.28 6.45 8.28
N GLY A 76 3.06 7.66 7.76
CA GLY A 76 2.68 8.80 8.59
C GLY A 76 3.84 9.23 9.49
N TYR A 77 3.61 9.31 10.80
CA TYR A 77 4.64 9.75 11.76
C TYR A 77 5.79 8.75 11.93
N SER A 78 5.59 7.48 11.59
CA SER A 78 6.68 6.49 11.59
C SER A 78 7.61 6.59 10.38
N GLY A 79 7.25 7.37 9.35
CA GLY A 79 8.10 7.63 8.19
C GLY A 79 7.35 7.65 6.86
N ILE A 80 8.11 7.87 5.79
CA ILE A 80 7.65 7.83 4.40
C ILE A 80 8.65 7.08 3.52
N GLY A 81 8.13 6.41 2.49
CA GLY A 81 8.93 5.59 1.59
C GLY A 81 9.37 4.27 2.24
N ALA A 82 10.10 3.47 1.48
CA ALA A 82 10.64 2.20 1.93
C ALA A 82 11.96 1.90 1.22
N TYR A 83 12.77 1.06 1.84
CA TYR A 83 13.98 0.53 1.24
C TYR A 83 14.05 -0.99 1.52
N HIS A 84 15.25 -1.56 1.38
CA HIS A 84 15.62 -2.97 1.49
C HIS A 84 15.65 -3.70 0.14
N GLY A 85 16.65 -4.54 -0.08
CA GLY A 85 16.82 -5.29 -1.34
C GLY A 85 16.55 -4.47 -2.60
N LYS A 86 15.58 -4.92 -3.42
CA LYS A 86 15.14 -4.23 -4.64
C LYS A 86 14.51 -2.85 -4.36
N PHE A 87 13.83 -2.69 -3.22
CA PHE A 87 13.18 -1.43 -2.87
C PHE A 87 14.20 -0.32 -2.64
N SER A 88 15.38 -0.62 -2.10
CA SER A 88 16.50 0.35 -2.05
C SER A 88 16.89 0.82 -3.45
N PHE A 89 17.07 -0.12 -4.39
CA PHE A 89 17.41 0.24 -5.77
C PHE A 89 16.34 1.12 -6.40
N ASP A 90 15.07 0.76 -6.24
CA ASP A 90 13.93 1.54 -6.74
C ASP A 90 13.86 2.94 -6.12
N THR A 91 14.15 3.07 -4.81
CA THR A 91 14.12 4.35 -4.08
C THR A 91 15.23 5.32 -4.53
N PHE A 92 16.42 4.79 -4.85
CA PHE A 92 17.54 5.60 -5.32
C PHE A 92 17.65 5.67 -6.85
N SER A 93 16.63 5.19 -7.58
CA SER A 93 16.60 5.21 -9.03
C SER A 93 15.47 6.07 -9.58
N HIS A 94 15.74 6.79 -10.66
CA HIS A 94 14.69 7.46 -11.43
C HIS A 94 14.10 6.52 -12.48
N LYS A 95 12.83 6.12 -12.32
CA LYS A 95 12.10 5.29 -13.28
C LYS A 95 11.71 6.11 -14.52
N ARG A 96 12.62 6.20 -15.49
CA ARG A 96 12.42 6.96 -16.73
C ARG A 96 11.42 6.26 -17.66
N ALA A 97 10.27 6.88 -17.90
CA ALA A 97 9.30 6.45 -18.91
C ALA A 97 9.80 6.77 -20.33
N CYS A 98 9.79 5.77 -21.22
CA CYS A 98 10.19 5.91 -22.61
C CYS A 98 9.13 5.27 -23.53
N LEU A 99 8.64 6.03 -24.51
CA LEU A 99 7.74 5.53 -25.55
C LEU A 99 8.41 5.73 -26.92
N LEU A 100 8.64 4.62 -27.63
CA LEU A 100 9.11 4.64 -29.01
C LEU A 100 7.95 4.29 -29.94
N LYS A 101 7.39 5.30 -30.61
CA LYS A 101 6.28 5.11 -31.54
C LYS A 101 6.82 4.81 -32.94
N ASN A 102 6.33 3.74 -33.56
CA ASN A 102 6.57 3.48 -34.98
C ASN A 102 5.71 4.41 -35.85
N VAL A 103 6.20 4.80 -37.03
CA VAL A 103 5.49 5.62 -38.03
C VAL A 103 4.33 4.89 -38.72
N GLY A 104 4.21 3.57 -38.55
CA GLY A 104 3.12 2.77 -39.10
C GLY A 104 1.75 3.00 -38.45
N MET A 105 0.69 2.53 -39.10
CA MET A 105 -0.69 2.57 -38.61
C MET A 105 -1.23 3.98 -38.31
N GLU A 106 -0.75 5.00 -39.03
CA GLU A 106 -1.13 6.39 -38.82
C GLU A 106 -2.64 6.65 -38.95
N LYS A 107 -3.36 5.86 -39.76
CA LYS A 107 -4.82 5.93 -39.89
C LYS A 107 -5.56 5.69 -38.57
N VAL A 108 -4.98 4.92 -37.64
CA VAL A 108 -5.56 4.69 -36.30
C VAL A 108 -5.54 5.99 -35.47
N ASN A 109 -4.61 6.90 -35.76
CA ASN A 109 -4.56 8.22 -35.14
C ASN A 109 -5.57 9.22 -35.71
N ALA A 110 -6.37 8.85 -36.73
CA ALA A 110 -7.33 9.77 -37.34
C ALA A 110 -8.42 10.25 -36.35
N THR A 111 -8.70 9.46 -35.31
CA THR A 111 -9.66 9.81 -34.24
C THR A 111 -9.16 10.93 -33.34
N ARG A 112 -7.83 11.06 -33.13
CA ARG A 112 -7.24 12.17 -32.36
C ARG A 112 -7.05 13.45 -33.18
N TYR A 113 -7.09 13.38 -34.51
CA TYR A 113 -6.85 14.52 -35.39
C TYR A 113 -8.13 15.30 -35.74
N PRO A 114 -8.04 16.63 -35.90
CA PRO A 114 -9.12 17.44 -36.48
C PRO A 114 -9.51 17.02 -37.91
N PRO A 115 -10.71 17.37 -38.40
CA PRO A 115 -11.81 18.00 -37.66
C PRO A 115 -12.48 17.02 -36.69
N TYR A 116 -12.95 17.53 -35.56
CA TYR A 116 -13.67 16.76 -34.55
C TYR A 116 -15.14 16.63 -34.93
N ASN A 117 -15.71 15.43 -34.78
CA ASN A 117 -17.11 15.17 -35.03
C ASN A 117 -17.67 14.21 -33.96
N GLU A 118 -18.99 14.15 -33.85
CA GLU A 118 -19.67 13.32 -32.83
C GLU A 118 -19.34 11.83 -32.97
N GLN A 119 -19.08 11.36 -34.20
CA GLN A 119 -18.70 9.97 -34.46
C GLN A 119 -17.32 9.64 -33.87
N LYS A 120 -16.29 10.46 -34.12
CA LYS A 120 -14.95 10.32 -33.54
C LYS A 120 -14.99 10.42 -32.02
N LEU A 121 -15.81 11.33 -31.48
CA LEU A 121 -16.01 11.45 -30.03
C LEU A 121 -16.66 10.19 -29.45
N THR A 122 -17.69 9.65 -30.11
CA THR A 122 -18.36 8.41 -29.70
C THR A 122 -17.39 7.22 -29.73
N TRP A 123 -16.56 7.12 -30.77
CA TRP A 123 -15.51 6.10 -30.88
C TRP A 123 -14.41 6.26 -29.83
N LEU A 124 -13.98 7.49 -29.54
CA LEU A 124 -12.99 7.78 -28.51
C LEU A 124 -13.53 7.45 -27.13
N LEU A 125 -14.76 7.88 -26.82
CA LEU A 125 -15.43 7.53 -25.58
C LEU A 125 -15.56 6.02 -25.48
N TRP A 126 -16.08 5.31 -26.48
CA TRP A 126 -16.13 3.84 -26.46
C TRP A 126 -14.76 3.17 -26.25
N ALA A 127 -13.69 3.69 -26.86
CA ALA A 127 -12.34 3.14 -26.74
C ALA A 127 -11.66 3.47 -25.40
N THR A 128 -12.04 4.58 -24.76
CA THR A 128 -11.50 5.04 -23.47
C THR A 128 -12.43 4.74 -22.30
N ASP A 129 -13.68 4.35 -22.58
CA ASP A 129 -14.66 3.90 -21.63
C ASP A 129 -14.18 2.53 -21.16
N ILE A 130 -13.35 2.59 -20.13
CA ILE A 130 -13.07 1.48 -19.24
C ILE A 130 -14.44 1.18 -18.65
N LYS A 131 -15.25 0.36 -19.36
CA LYS A 131 -16.36 -0.36 -18.75
C LYS A 131 -15.80 -0.84 -17.42
N LYS A 132 -16.35 -0.32 -16.32
CA LYS A 132 -16.35 -1.00 -15.04
C LYS A 132 -16.98 -2.37 -15.31
N ARG A 133 -16.21 -3.29 -15.87
CA ARG A 133 -16.49 -4.71 -15.78
C ARG A 133 -16.46 -4.95 -14.29
N ASP A 134 -17.58 -5.44 -13.77
CA ASP A 134 -17.75 -5.88 -12.39
C ASP A 134 -16.49 -6.58 -11.89
N CYS A 135 -15.64 -5.80 -11.23
CA CYS A 135 -14.59 -6.30 -10.38
C CYS A 135 -14.97 -5.78 -9.01
N SER A 136 -15.54 -6.67 -8.22
CA SER A 136 -15.69 -6.60 -6.78
C SER A 136 -14.34 -6.48 -6.03
N CYS A 137 -13.26 -6.09 -6.71
CA CYS A 137 -12.00 -5.73 -6.10
C CYS A 137 -11.96 -4.22 -5.93
N GLN A 138 -12.55 -3.73 -4.84
CA GLN A 138 -11.98 -2.56 -4.18
C GLN A 138 -10.51 -2.90 -3.89
N LEU A 139 -9.61 -2.17 -4.55
CA LEU A 139 -8.25 -2.04 -4.07
C LEU A 139 -8.35 -1.44 -2.65
N LEU A 140 -8.06 -2.28 -1.66
CA LEU A 140 -7.61 -1.85 -0.33
C LEU A 140 -6.26 -1.14 -0.46
#